data_AF-A0A382FN84-F1
#
_entry.id   AF-A0A382FN84-F1
#
_cell.length_a   1.000
_cell.length_b   1.000
_cell.length_c   1.000
_cell.angle_alpha   90.00
_cell.angle_beta   90.00
_cell.angle_gamma   90.00
#
_symmetry.space_group_name_H-M   'P 1'
#
loop_
_entity.id
_entity.type
_entity.pdbx_description
1 polymer ?
#
loop_
_entity_poly.entity_id
_entity_poly.type
_entity_poly.pdbx_seq_one_letter_code
_entity_poly.pdbx_strand_id
1 'polypeptide(L)'
;MIPCEVVKASRVMATKSFWVAMMCATASVFVLAQEPDESGLFATSFTLEEMKEKQVVLETDHGTIAIDLRPELAPNHVGLIMTSVADGAFDGTTFHRMVQRGIVQGGDPFTKDPDRATDYGRGGLGLVEAELSDAN
;
A
#
# COMPACT_ATOMS: atom_id res chain seq x y z
N MET A 1 23.18 10.50 0.39
CA MET A 1 22.36 11.33 1.29
C MET A 1 21.25 11.92 0.44
N ILE A 2 20.11 11.22 0.39
CA ILE A 2 18.95 11.56 -0.45
C ILE A 2 17.90 12.15 0.51
N PRO A 3 17.30 13.31 0.24
CA PRO A 3 16.34 13.90 1.15
C PRO A 3 14.98 13.18 1.06
N CYS A 4 14.49 12.71 2.22
CA CYS A 4 13.09 12.31 2.43
C CYS A 4 12.20 13.55 2.38
N GLU A 5 11.31 13.62 1.39
CA GLU A 5 10.26 14.64 1.33
C GLU A 5 9.02 14.11 2.06
N VAL A 6 8.71 14.74 3.19
CA VAL A 6 7.52 14.46 4.02
C VAL A 6 6.35 15.24 3.43
N VAL A 7 5.45 14.56 2.71
CA VAL A 7 4.23 15.18 2.19
C VAL A 7 3.17 15.22 3.29
N LYS A 8 2.88 16.43 3.79
CA LYS A 8 1.85 16.68 4.80
C LYS A 8 0.60 17.23 4.09
N ALA A 9 -0.43 16.41 3.92
CA ALA A 9 -1.68 16.83 3.28
C ALA A 9 -2.58 17.59 4.27
N SER A 10 -2.69 18.91 4.08
CA SER A 10 -3.62 19.77 4.82
C SER A 10 -4.99 19.83 4.12
N ARG A 11 -6.02 19.45 4.87
CA ARG A 11 -7.45 19.52 4.53
C ARG A 11 -7.88 20.95 4.20
N VAL A 12 -8.46 21.17 3.01
CA VAL A 12 -9.25 22.38 2.71
C VAL A 12 -10.63 21.95 2.22
N MET A 13 -11.63 22.20 3.06
CA MET A 13 -13.03 22.22 2.65
C MET A 13 -13.30 23.56 1.94
N ALA A 14 -13.79 23.51 0.70
CA ALA A 14 -14.34 24.69 0.04
C ALA A 14 -15.55 24.30 -0.82
N THR A 15 -16.72 24.55 -0.26
CA THR A 15 -18.00 24.69 -0.95
C THR A 15 -17.96 25.88 -1.92
N LYS A 16 -18.48 25.72 -3.15
CA LYS A 16 -19.40 26.66 -3.84
C LYS A 16 -19.62 26.30 -5.33
N SER A 17 -20.88 26.00 -5.62
CA SER A 17 -21.73 26.56 -6.69
C SER A 17 -21.16 26.77 -8.11
N PHE A 18 -21.58 25.88 -9.00
CA PHE A 18 -22.43 26.10 -10.20
C PHE A 18 -22.28 27.40 -11.04
N TRP A 19 -22.20 27.17 -12.37
CA TRP A 19 -22.30 28.05 -13.55
C TRP A 19 -20.99 28.61 -14.14
N VAL A 20 -20.61 28.12 -15.33
CA VAL A 20 -20.64 28.84 -16.63
C VAL A 20 -19.98 27.96 -17.72
N ALA A 21 -20.68 27.77 -18.83
CA ALA A 21 -20.21 27.09 -20.03
C ALA A 21 -19.50 28.06 -20.98
N MET A 22 -18.35 27.70 -21.56
CA MET A 22 -17.88 28.22 -22.86
C MET A 22 -16.85 27.28 -23.49
N MET A 23 -17.12 26.87 -24.73
CA MET A 23 -16.31 25.96 -25.56
C MET A 23 -14.95 26.57 -25.93
N CYS A 24 -13.88 25.78 -25.94
CA CYS A 24 -12.76 25.97 -26.86
C CYS A 24 -12.02 24.64 -27.07
N ALA A 25 -11.99 24.18 -28.31
CA ALA A 25 -11.34 22.95 -28.73
C ALA A 25 -9.81 23.12 -28.76
N THR A 26 -9.08 22.37 -27.94
CA THR A 26 -7.65 22.10 -28.13
C THR A 26 -7.27 20.76 -27.48
N ALA A 27 -6.64 19.90 -28.29
CA ALA A 27 -5.92 18.68 -27.94
C ALA A 27 -6.68 17.67 -27.04
N SER A 28 -7.19 16.63 -27.69
CA SER A 28 -7.49 15.36 -27.04
C SER A 28 -6.21 14.78 -26.44
N VAL A 29 -5.85 15.21 -25.23
CA VAL A 29 -5.25 14.30 -24.27
C VAL A 29 -6.42 13.43 -23.84
N PHE A 30 -6.59 12.33 -24.56
CA PHE A 30 -7.43 11.24 -24.12
C PHE A 30 -6.71 10.67 -22.89
N VAL A 31 -6.97 11.31 -21.73
CA VAL A 31 -6.70 10.71 -20.43
C VAL A 31 -7.44 9.39 -20.49
N LEU A 32 -6.70 8.29 -20.62
CA LEU A 32 -7.22 6.97 -20.37
C LEU A 32 -7.55 6.96 -18.89
N ALA A 33 -8.74 7.45 -18.57
CA ALA A 33 -9.42 7.09 -17.34
C ALA A 33 -9.49 5.57 -17.38
N GLN A 34 -8.63 4.92 -16.62
CA GLN A 34 -8.78 3.51 -16.31
C GLN A 34 -10.19 3.36 -15.78
N GLU A 35 -11.01 2.64 -16.54
CA GLU A 35 -12.31 2.22 -16.05
C GLU A 35 -12.04 1.40 -14.78
N PRO A 36 -12.66 1.74 -13.64
CA PRO A 36 -12.47 0.99 -12.42
C PRO A 36 -12.91 -0.44 -12.73
N ASP A 37 -12.00 -1.38 -12.55
CA ASP A 37 -12.35 -2.77 -12.61
C ASP A 37 -13.39 -3.03 -11.51
N GLU A 38 -14.51 -3.63 -11.89
CA GLU A 38 -15.69 -3.87 -11.06
C GLU A 38 -15.44 -4.87 -9.89
N SER A 39 -14.17 -5.12 -9.54
CA SER A 39 -13.76 -6.03 -8.47
C SER A 39 -13.83 -5.39 -7.08
N GLY A 40 -13.74 -4.05 -7.00
CA GLY A 40 -13.64 -3.33 -5.72
C GLY A 40 -12.35 -3.63 -4.94
N LEU A 41 -11.37 -4.25 -5.60
CA LEU A 41 -10.07 -4.59 -5.03
C LEU A 41 -9.05 -3.50 -5.41
N PHE A 42 -8.02 -3.36 -4.59
CA PHE A 42 -6.96 -2.39 -4.75
C PHE A 42 -6.14 -2.72 -6.01
N ALA A 43 -6.26 -1.86 -7.01
CA ALA A 43 -5.34 -1.79 -8.12
C ALA A 43 -4.24 -0.77 -7.84
N THR A 44 -2.99 -1.13 -8.09
CA THR A 44 -1.87 -0.20 -7.92
C THR A 44 -1.96 0.93 -8.94
N SER A 45 -1.77 2.18 -8.47
CA SER A 45 -1.64 3.36 -9.32
C SER A 45 -0.20 3.61 -9.76
N PHE A 46 0.76 2.83 -9.25
CA PHE A 46 2.18 3.01 -9.52
C PHE A 46 2.60 2.25 -10.79
N THR A 47 3.54 2.81 -11.54
CA THR A 47 4.13 2.13 -12.69
C THR A 47 5.20 1.12 -12.24
N LEU A 48 5.44 0.07 -13.06
CA LEU A 48 6.44 -0.95 -12.74
C LEU A 48 7.85 -0.36 -12.54
N GLU A 49 8.22 0.60 -13.38
CA GLU A 49 9.52 1.28 -13.31
C GLU A 49 9.69 2.08 -12.01
N GLU A 50 8.62 2.70 -11.50
CA GLU A 50 8.67 3.41 -10.22
C GLU A 50 8.83 2.47 -9.03
N MET A 51 8.26 1.28 -9.09
CA MET A 51 8.32 0.28 -8.01
C MET A 51 9.59 -0.58 -8.07
N LYS A 52 10.29 -0.57 -9.21
CA LYS A 52 11.49 -1.37 -9.43
C LYS A 52 12.60 -0.95 -8.46
N GLU A 53 13.35 -1.94 -7.98
CA GLU A 53 14.48 -1.76 -7.05
C GLU A 53 14.11 -1.12 -5.70
N LYS A 54 12.82 -1.05 -5.35
CA LYS A 54 12.41 -0.60 -4.03
C LYS A 54 12.56 -1.71 -2.99
N GLN A 55 13.01 -1.29 -1.81
CA GLN A 55 13.20 -2.14 -0.65
C GLN A 55 12.38 -1.61 0.52
N VAL A 56 11.77 -2.51 1.28
CA VAL A 56 11.15 -2.19 2.57
C VAL A 56 12.13 -2.53 3.66
N VAL A 57 12.43 -1.56 4.52
CA VAL A 57 13.30 -1.75 5.68
C VAL A 57 12.42 -1.74 6.92
N LEU A 58 12.38 -2.87 7.62
CA LEU A 58 11.68 -3.04 8.89
C LEU A 58 12.70 -2.91 10.02
N GLU A 59 12.56 -1.86 10.82
CA GLU A 59 13.33 -1.69 12.05
C GLU A 59 12.57 -2.34 13.20
N THR A 60 13.18 -3.32 13.85
CA THR A 60 12.59 -4.03 14.99
C THR A 60 13.55 -4.04 16.16
N ASP A 61 13.06 -4.27 17.38
CA ASP A 61 13.89 -4.38 18.59
C ASP A 61 14.93 -5.51 18.52
N HIS A 62 14.74 -6.46 17.61
CA HIS A 62 15.60 -7.61 17.39
C HIS A 62 16.54 -7.46 16.18
N GLY A 63 16.51 -6.30 15.50
CA GLY A 63 17.37 -5.98 14.37
C GLY A 63 16.62 -5.44 13.17
N THR A 64 17.38 -5.09 12.13
CA THR A 64 16.86 -4.54 10.88
C THR A 64 16.67 -5.66 9.86
N ILE A 65 15.49 -5.72 9.25
CA ILE A 65 15.15 -6.66 8.18
C ILE A 65 14.93 -5.85 6.91
N ALA A 66 15.68 -6.17 5.86
CA ALA A 66 15.53 -5.52 4.57
C ALA A 66 14.87 -6.51 3.58
N ILE A 67 13.78 -6.09 2.96
CA ILE A 67 12.93 -6.91 2.10
C ILE A 67 12.89 -6.29 0.70
N ASP A 68 13.43 -7.00 -0.28
CA ASP A 68 13.41 -6.59 -1.68
C ASP A 68 12.03 -6.89 -2.29
N LEU A 69 11.41 -5.87 -2.89
CA LEU A 69 10.11 -6.01 -3.54
C LEU A 69 10.26 -6.44 -5.00
N ARG A 70 9.32 -7.27 -5.47
CA ARG A 70 9.30 -7.82 -6.84
C ARG A 70 8.02 -7.39 -7.56
N PRO A 71 7.92 -6.13 -8.04
CA PRO A 71 6.71 -5.63 -8.72
C PRO A 71 6.41 -6.38 -10.02
N GLU A 72 7.42 -6.98 -10.65
CA GLU A 72 7.29 -7.78 -11.87
C GLU A 72 6.43 -9.05 -11.68
N LEU A 73 6.31 -9.55 -10.45
CA LEU A 73 5.54 -10.76 -10.12
C LEU A 73 4.17 -10.44 -9.52
N ALA A 74 4.12 -9.44 -8.63
CA ALA A 74 2.91 -9.07 -7.89
C ALA A 74 2.80 -7.54 -7.75
N PRO A 75 2.42 -6.83 -8.84
CA PRO A 75 2.42 -5.36 -8.87
C PRO A 75 1.40 -4.75 -7.91
N ASN A 76 0.21 -5.36 -7.75
CA ASN A 76 -0.82 -4.82 -6.87
C ASN A 76 -0.43 -4.99 -5.38
N HIS A 77 0.18 -6.12 -5.03
CA HIS A 77 0.68 -6.34 -3.67
C HIS A 77 1.80 -5.37 -3.31
N VAL A 78 2.74 -5.15 -4.22
CA VAL A 78 3.84 -4.20 -4.01
C VAL A 78 3.30 -2.78 -3.84
N GLY A 79 2.36 -2.37 -4.69
CA GLY A 79 1.69 -1.07 -4.56
C GLY A 79 0.96 -0.92 -3.22
N LEU A 80 0.25 -1.94 -2.77
CA LEU A 80 -0.45 -1.92 -1.48
C LEU A 80 0.52 -1.79 -0.31
N ILE A 81 1.62 -2.55 -0.33
CA ILE A 81 2.66 -2.48 0.70
C ILE A 81 3.26 -1.08 0.74
N MET A 82 3.60 -0.50 -0.42
CA MET A 82 4.17 0.84 -0.48
C MET A 82 3.24 1.91 0.12
N THR A 83 1.95 1.86 -0.23
CA THR A 83 0.94 2.77 0.35
C THR A 83 0.78 2.54 1.84
N SER A 84 0.69 1.28 2.28
CA SER A 84 0.51 0.93 3.69
C SER A 84 1.72 1.34 4.56
N VAL A 85 2.94 1.24 4.01
CA VAL A 85 4.16 1.71 4.66
C VAL A 85 4.16 3.24 4.74
N ALA A 86 3.78 3.93 3.66
CA ALA A 86 3.67 5.40 3.66
C ALA A 86 2.64 5.91 4.67
N ASP A 87 1.56 5.16 4.89
CA ASP A 87 0.52 5.46 5.87
C ASP A 87 0.91 5.08 7.31
N GLY A 88 2.08 4.46 7.53
CA GLY A 88 2.51 4.01 8.86
C GLY A 88 1.68 2.85 9.43
N ALA A 89 1.06 2.05 8.56
CA ALA A 89 0.17 0.96 8.97
C ALA A 89 0.90 -0.09 9.83
N PHE A 90 2.19 -0.31 9.60
CA PHE A 90 3.00 -1.30 10.30
C PHE A 90 3.62 -0.79 11.62
N ASP A 91 3.58 0.53 11.87
CA ASP A 91 4.19 1.11 13.07
C ASP A 91 3.44 0.66 14.33
N GLY A 92 4.19 0.13 15.29
CA GLY A 92 3.66 -0.42 16.54
C GLY A 92 2.94 -1.77 16.39
N THR A 93 3.00 -2.42 15.22
CA THR A 93 2.49 -3.78 15.06
C THR A 93 3.45 -4.81 15.65
N THR A 94 2.93 -5.95 16.10
CA THR A 94 3.74 -7.04 16.66
C THR A 94 3.60 -8.33 15.83
N PHE A 95 4.61 -9.19 15.94
CA PHE A 95 4.56 -10.54 15.36
C PHE A 95 3.73 -11.45 16.26
N HIS A 96 2.45 -11.63 15.92
CA HIS A 96 1.51 -12.40 16.73
C HIS A 96 1.60 -13.92 16.51
N ARG A 97 2.22 -14.37 15.42
CA ARG A 97 2.36 -15.80 15.12
C ARG A 97 3.77 -16.14 14.65
N MET A 98 4.40 -17.06 15.36
CA MET A 98 5.76 -17.52 15.10
C MET A 98 5.81 -19.05 15.18
N VAL A 99 6.21 -19.69 14.08
CA VAL A 99 6.45 -21.14 14.05
C VAL A 99 7.94 -21.37 13.90
N GLN A 100 8.55 -22.09 14.85
CA GLN A 100 9.99 -22.37 14.81
C GLN A 100 10.34 -23.14 13.53
N ARG A 101 11.32 -22.63 12.77
CA ARG A 101 11.72 -23.15 11.45
C ARG A 101 10.59 -23.13 10.40
N GLY A 102 9.60 -22.26 10.60
CA GLY A 102 8.50 -22.07 9.69
C GLY A 102 8.33 -20.59 9.35
N ILE A 103 7.12 -20.09 9.59
CA ILE A 103 6.69 -18.76 9.16
C ILE A 103 6.54 -17.86 10.40
N VAL A 104 6.97 -16.62 10.23
CA VAL A 104 6.64 -15.48 11.09
C VAL A 104 5.56 -14.68 10.39
N GLN A 105 4.49 -14.34 11.11
CA GLN A 105 3.39 -13.54 10.61
C GLN A 105 3.20 -12.31 11.51
N GLY A 106 3.14 -11.14 10.87
CA GLY A 106 2.96 -9.84 11.49
C GLY A 106 2.07 -8.94 10.63
N GLY A 107 2.05 -7.65 10.94
CA GLY A 107 1.29 -6.66 10.16
C GLY A 107 -0.22 -6.69 10.38
N ASP A 108 -0.71 -7.31 11.46
CA ASP A 108 -2.12 -7.25 11.83
C ASP A 108 -2.40 -5.92 12.58
N PRO A 109 -3.32 -5.06 12.08
CA PRO A 109 -3.65 -3.80 12.73
C PRO A 109 -4.16 -3.93 14.17
N PHE A 110 -4.78 -5.05 14.53
CA PHE A 110 -5.28 -5.28 15.89
C PHE A 110 -4.15 -5.46 16.90
N THR A 111 -2.95 -5.85 16.45
CA THR A 111 -1.79 -6.04 17.33
C THR A 111 -1.22 -4.76 17.93
N LYS A 112 -1.69 -3.59 17.47
CA LYS A 112 -1.35 -2.29 18.08
C LYS A 112 -2.00 -2.11 19.45
N ASP A 113 -3.12 -2.79 19.68
CA ASP A 113 -3.86 -2.72 20.94
C ASP A 113 -3.72 -4.05 21.72
N PRO A 114 -3.08 -4.05 22.90
CA PRO A 114 -2.96 -5.25 23.73
C PRO A 114 -4.32 -5.76 24.23
N ASP A 115 -5.34 -4.91 24.34
CA ASP A 115 -6.67 -5.29 24.82
C ASP A 115 -7.44 -6.12 23.78
N ARG A 116 -6.97 -6.11 22.53
CA ARG A 116 -7.53 -6.90 21.41
C ARG A 116 -6.77 -8.18 21.12
N ALA A 117 -6.03 -8.71 22.09
CA ALA A 117 -5.25 -9.95 21.96
C ALA A 117 -6.07 -11.15 21.43
N THR A 118 -7.36 -11.23 21.73
CA THR A 118 -8.26 -12.29 21.22
C THR A 118 -8.54 -12.19 19.73
N ASP A 119 -8.29 -11.02 19.13
CA ASP A 119 -8.59 -10.73 17.73
C ASP A 119 -7.36 -10.92 16.82
N TYR A 120 -6.19 -11.20 17.40
CA TYR A 120 -4.95 -11.33 16.64
C TYR A 120 -5.05 -12.46 15.62
N GLY A 121 -4.59 -12.19 14.39
CA GLY A 121 -4.67 -13.09 13.25
C GLY A 121 -5.95 -12.90 12.41
N ARG A 122 -6.87 -12.01 12.81
CA ARG A 122 -8.08 -11.68 12.03
C ARG A 122 -7.95 -10.40 11.21
N GLY A 123 -6.83 -9.69 11.28
CA GLY A 123 -6.57 -8.45 10.54
C GLY A 123 -6.35 -8.59 9.03
N GLY A 124 -6.85 -9.65 8.39
CA GLY A 124 -6.76 -9.83 6.94
C GLY A 124 -7.55 -8.75 6.21
N LEU A 125 -6.86 -7.96 5.38
CA LEU A 125 -7.47 -6.82 4.68
C LEU A 125 -8.33 -7.25 3.47
N GLY A 126 -7.98 -8.35 2.81
CA GLY A 126 -8.71 -8.87 1.65
C GLY A 126 -8.79 -7.89 0.47
N LEU A 127 -7.82 -6.97 0.37
CA LEU A 127 -7.88 -5.84 -0.55
C LEU A 127 -7.31 -6.13 -1.94
N VAL A 128 -6.55 -7.20 -2.14
CA VAL A 128 -5.86 -7.46 -3.42
C VAL A 128 -6.20 -8.87 -3.90
N GLU A 129 -6.38 -9.04 -5.21
CA GLU A 129 -6.55 -10.36 -5.83
C GLU A 129 -5.29 -11.22 -5.68
N ALA A 130 -5.45 -12.55 -5.69
CA ALA A 130 -4.31 -13.45 -5.56
C ALA A 130 -3.41 -13.40 -6.82
N GLU A 131 -2.23 -12.80 -6.69
CA GLU A 131 -1.20 -12.71 -7.74
C GLU A 131 -0.15 -13.81 -7.54
N LEU A 132 -0.51 -15.05 -7.87
CA LEU A 132 0.40 -16.19 -7.75
C LEU A 132 1.37 -16.21 -8.94
N SER A 133 2.67 -16.20 -8.65
CA SER A 133 3.72 -16.37 -9.65
C SER A 133 4.36 -17.76 -9.56
N ASP A 134 4.54 -18.42 -10.70
CA ASP A 134 5.24 -19.71 -10.80
C ASP A 134 6.78 -19.60 -10.77
N ALA A 135 7.31 -18.40 -10.49
CA ALA A 135 8.74 -18.14 -10.45
C ALA A 135 9.35 -18.73 -9.17
N ASN A 136 10.27 -19.67 -9.34
CA ASN A 136 10.88 -20.49 -8.29
C ASN A 136 12.31 -20.03 -7.97
#